data_AF-A0A5A5TKN6-F1
#
_entry.id   AF-A0A5A5TKN6-F1
#
_cell.length_a   1.000
_cell.length_b   1.000
_cell.length_c   1.000
_cell.angle_alpha   90.00
_cell.angle_beta   90.00
_cell.angle_gamma   90.00
#
_symmetry.space_group_name_H-M   'P 1'
#
loop_
_entity.id
_entity.type
_entity.pdbx_description
1 polymer ?
#
loop_
_entity_poly.entity_id
_entity_poly.type
_entity_poly.pdbx_seq_one_letter_code
_entity_poly.pdbx_strand_id
1 'polypeptide(L)'
;MRCPYCGGLNPDTSQYCVRCGRNFTSQPTANAQQPVNQPQPTAYQPVGPRPYPPVQPARPVSQPVGNRPYPPVQPAQPARPVTPPIARPAVAPKPPQASPRPVPPATGPTAARRPNRHYNEPLTGLPPIPAAPEPPAPFPPRTFAQLKQLKEGALDYTVLNDEGGYGKKKIIRIAFRRCAPWQQVATLLKALDAYDNNKFDTLTIQGVYNQEQSTYAFTNGQLIFDRNVRLGSQTQQRFQIETDDGFSTEALRIVLAE
;
A
#
# COMPACT_ATOMS: atom_id res chain seq x y z
N MET A 1 -4.85 1.68 28.63
CA MET A 1 -5.22 0.46 29.39
C MET A 1 -4.27 -0.71 29.08
N ARG A 2 -4.09 -1.67 30.00
CA ARG A 2 -3.30 -2.89 29.75
C ARG A 2 -4.23 -4.06 29.42
N CYS A 3 -3.83 -4.90 28.47
CA CYS A 3 -4.60 -6.09 28.11
C CYS A 3 -4.53 -7.14 29.23
N PRO A 4 -5.67 -7.66 29.72
CA PRO A 4 -5.68 -8.68 30.77
C PRO A 4 -5.13 -10.03 30.29
N TYR A 5 -5.10 -10.28 28.98
CA TYR A 5 -4.67 -11.56 28.41
C TYR A 5 -3.16 -11.65 28.13
N CYS A 6 -2.51 -10.54 27.79
CA CYS A 6 -1.09 -10.55 27.37
C CYS A 6 -0.24 -9.41 27.95
N GLY A 7 -0.83 -8.54 28.77
CA GLY A 7 -0.13 -7.41 29.40
C GLY A 7 0.28 -6.27 28.46
N GLY A 8 -0.05 -6.32 27.17
CA GLY A 8 0.25 -5.25 26.20
C GLY A 8 -0.45 -3.94 26.55
N LEU A 9 0.24 -2.80 26.37
CA LEU A 9 -0.37 -1.48 26.49
C LEU A 9 -1.22 -1.16 25.26
N ASN A 10 -2.41 -0.61 25.48
CA ASN A 10 -3.36 -0.20 24.45
C ASN A 10 -3.92 1.19 24.80
N PRO A 11 -4.31 2.00 23.80
CA PRO A 11 -5.13 3.19 23.99
C PRO A 11 -6.42 2.87 24.75
N ASP A 12 -6.91 3.78 25.59
CA ASP A 12 -8.12 3.56 26.42
C ASP A 12 -9.42 3.41 25.61
N THR A 13 -9.41 3.81 24.34
CA THR A 13 -10.56 3.67 23.41
C THR A 13 -10.52 2.38 22.59
N SER A 14 -9.53 1.52 22.78
CA SER A 14 -9.35 0.31 21.98
C SER A 14 -10.41 -0.74 22.32
N GLN A 15 -11.05 -1.33 21.32
CA GLN A 15 -11.99 -2.45 21.49
C GLN A 15 -11.27 -3.81 21.55
N TYR A 16 -10.06 -3.89 21.01
CA TYR A 16 -9.23 -5.08 20.96
C TYR A 16 -7.77 -4.76 21.30
N CYS A 17 -7.02 -5.78 21.71
CA CYS A 17 -5.61 -5.62 22.00
C CYS A 17 -4.77 -5.59 20.71
N VAL A 18 -3.97 -4.54 20.52
CA VAL A 18 -3.06 -4.39 19.36
C VAL A 18 -1.96 -5.45 19.32
N ARG A 19 -1.67 -6.10 20.46
CA ARG A 19 -0.59 -7.10 20.59
C ARG A 19 -1.06 -8.54 20.39
N CYS A 20 -2.27 -8.88 20.83
CA CYS A 20 -2.79 -10.25 20.76
C CYS A 20 -4.14 -10.40 20.03
N GLY A 21 -4.71 -9.30 19.53
CA GLY A 21 -5.96 -9.30 18.78
C GLY A 21 -7.24 -9.58 19.59
N ARG A 22 -7.13 -9.93 20.88
CA ARG A 22 -8.30 -10.27 21.70
C ARG A 22 -9.14 -9.05 22.05
N ASN A 23 -10.45 -9.20 21.99
CA ASN A 23 -11.42 -8.18 22.36
C ASN A 23 -11.46 -7.99 23.89
N PHE A 24 -11.64 -6.77 24.36
CA PHE A 24 -11.80 -6.46 25.79
C PHE A 24 -13.21 -6.71 26.33
N THR A 25 -14.23 -6.90 25.48
CA THR A 25 -15.65 -7.12 25.86
C THR A 25 -16.01 -8.57 26.21
N SER A 26 -15.07 -9.51 26.19
CA SER A 26 -15.34 -10.87 26.67
C SER A 26 -15.22 -10.94 28.20
N GLN A 27 -16.27 -10.54 28.92
CA GLN A 27 -16.56 -11.14 30.22
C GLN A 27 -17.13 -12.55 29.95
N PRO A 28 -16.54 -13.63 30.50
CA PRO A 28 -17.18 -14.94 30.41
C PRO A 28 -18.39 -14.97 31.34
N THR A 29 -19.60 -14.92 30.78
CA THR A 29 -20.78 -15.44 31.45
C THR A 29 -20.62 -16.96 31.58
N ALA A 30 -20.31 -17.39 32.79
CA ALA A 30 -20.43 -18.78 33.19
C ALA A 30 -21.91 -19.19 33.10
N ASN A 31 -22.23 -20.09 32.16
CA ASN A 31 -23.18 -21.19 32.36
C ASN A 31 -23.39 -21.96 31.05
N ALA A 32 -22.55 -22.98 30.83
CA ALA A 32 -22.90 -24.17 30.08
C ALA A 32 -22.02 -25.30 30.61
N GLN A 33 -22.57 -26.04 31.58
CA GLN A 33 -21.95 -27.23 32.16
C GLN A 33 -21.96 -28.36 31.14
N GLN A 34 -20.78 -28.84 30.76
CA GLN A 34 -20.58 -30.23 30.35
C GLN A 34 -19.43 -30.82 31.18
N PRO A 35 -19.57 -32.03 31.74
CA PRO A 35 -18.59 -32.61 32.63
C PRO A 35 -17.55 -33.42 31.84
N VAL A 36 -16.26 -33.09 32.00
CA VAL A 36 -15.17 -34.01 31.63
C VAL A 36 -14.13 -34.06 32.75
N ASN A 37 -14.12 -35.24 33.37
CA ASN A 37 -13.06 -35.90 34.14
C ASN A 37 -11.66 -35.25 34.12
N GLN A 38 -11.17 -34.86 35.30
CA GLN A 38 -9.74 -34.67 35.59
C GLN A 38 -9.23 -35.84 36.44
N PRO A 39 -8.03 -36.36 36.12
CA PRO A 39 -7.06 -36.71 37.15
C PRO A 39 -5.96 -35.65 37.21
N GLN A 40 -5.73 -35.13 38.41
CA GLN A 40 -4.59 -34.29 38.81
C GLN A 40 -3.27 -35.07 38.68
N PRO A 41 -2.15 -34.40 38.34
CA PRO A 41 -1.02 -34.46 39.26
C PRO A 41 -0.22 -33.14 39.44
N THR A 42 0.10 -32.90 40.72
CA THR A 42 1.32 -32.29 41.32
C THR A 42 1.92 -30.97 40.82
N ALA A 43 1.77 -30.00 41.73
CA ALA A 43 2.65 -28.90 42.10
C ALA A 43 4.10 -28.91 41.57
N TYR A 44 4.45 -27.83 40.86
CA TYR A 44 5.80 -27.26 40.87
C TYR A 44 5.69 -25.76 41.16
N GLN A 45 6.38 -25.32 42.21
CA GLN A 45 6.54 -23.91 42.54
C GLN A 45 7.62 -23.27 41.67
N PRO A 46 7.47 -22.01 41.22
CA PRO A 46 8.58 -21.20 40.80
C PRO A 46 9.12 -20.33 41.94
N VAL A 47 10.44 -20.23 41.92
CA VAL A 47 11.36 -19.56 42.82
C VAL A 47 11.18 -18.03 42.82
N GLY A 48 11.44 -17.40 43.97
CA GLY A 48 11.16 -16.01 44.26
C GLY A 48 11.97 -14.95 43.50
N PRO A 49 11.76 -13.66 43.83
CA PRO A 49 12.19 -12.52 43.03
C PRO A 49 13.68 -12.21 43.19
N ARG A 50 14.37 -12.00 42.07
CA ARG A 50 15.71 -11.38 42.05
C ARG A 50 15.57 -9.85 42.12
N PRO A 51 16.30 -9.15 43.00
CA PRO A 51 16.41 -7.70 42.96
C PRO A 51 17.33 -7.24 41.82
N TYR A 52 16.93 -6.16 41.14
CA TYR A 52 17.71 -5.45 40.12
C TYR A 52 18.86 -4.67 40.75
N PRO A 53 20.03 -4.54 40.09
CA PRO A 53 21.07 -3.60 40.51
C PRO A 53 20.67 -2.14 40.21
N PRO A 54 21.14 -1.15 41.00
CA PRO A 54 20.83 0.25 40.77
C PRO A 54 21.55 0.81 39.55
N VAL A 55 20.79 1.51 38.70
CA VAL A 55 21.30 2.32 37.58
C VAL A 55 21.94 3.59 38.16
N GLN A 56 23.22 3.80 37.90
CA GLN A 56 23.92 5.04 38.25
C GLN A 56 23.54 6.17 37.29
N PRO A 57 23.35 7.42 37.76
CA PRO A 57 23.21 8.56 36.87
C PRO A 57 24.59 8.95 36.28
N ALA A 58 24.70 8.93 34.96
CA ALA A 58 25.83 9.52 34.26
C ALA A 58 25.79 11.05 34.39
N ARG A 59 26.95 11.62 34.70
CA ARG A 59 27.20 13.06 34.90
C ARG A 59 27.04 13.84 33.59
N PRO A 60 26.62 15.12 33.63
CA PRO A 60 26.72 16.01 32.48
C PRO A 60 28.19 16.39 32.26
N VAL A 61 28.73 16.05 31.08
CA VAL A 61 30.04 16.55 30.62
C VAL A 61 29.80 17.78 29.75
N SER A 62 30.43 18.86 30.18
CA SER A 62 30.50 20.17 29.54
C SER A 62 31.05 20.09 28.10
N GLN A 63 30.40 20.79 27.18
CA GLN A 63 30.85 20.95 25.80
C GLN A 63 32.02 21.95 25.73
N PRO A 64 33.14 21.64 25.06
CA PRO A 64 34.08 22.66 24.59
C PRO A 64 33.63 23.23 23.24
N VAL A 65 33.62 24.56 23.20
CA VAL A 65 33.51 25.43 22.02
C VAL A 65 34.68 25.15 21.08
N GLY A 66 34.41 24.94 19.78
CA GLY A 66 35.49 24.82 18.79
C GLY A 66 35.03 24.59 17.35
N ASN A 67 35.08 25.66 16.56
CA ASN A 67 35.27 25.72 15.10
C ASN A 67 34.18 25.14 14.18
N ARG A 68 33.22 26.00 13.83
CA ARG A 68 32.48 25.96 12.57
C ARG A 68 33.30 26.65 11.46
N PRO A 69 33.63 25.97 10.35
CA PRO A 69 34.02 26.63 9.11
C PRO A 69 32.81 27.31 8.44
N TYR A 70 33.08 28.50 7.91
CA TYR A 70 32.16 29.42 7.24
C TYR A 70 31.32 28.79 6.11
N PRO A 71 30.10 29.28 5.86
CA PRO A 71 29.41 29.00 4.60
C PRO A 71 30.13 29.71 3.44
N PRO A 72 30.19 29.12 2.23
CA PRO A 72 30.75 29.80 1.08
C PRO A 72 29.90 31.02 0.69
N VAL A 73 30.60 32.11 0.41
CA VAL A 73 30.09 33.36 -0.17
C VAL A 73 29.42 33.04 -1.51
N GLN A 74 28.14 33.32 -1.64
CA GLN A 74 27.44 33.28 -2.93
C GLN A 74 27.95 34.45 -3.80
N PRO A 75 28.33 34.22 -5.07
CA PRO A 75 28.52 35.31 -6.02
C PRO A 75 27.21 36.07 -6.20
N ALA A 76 27.29 37.40 -6.14
CA ALA A 76 26.17 38.30 -6.40
C ALA A 76 25.56 37.99 -7.78
N GLN A 77 24.27 37.65 -7.79
CA GLN A 77 23.51 37.56 -9.04
C GLN A 77 23.43 38.96 -9.66
N PRO A 78 23.69 39.12 -10.98
CA PRO A 78 23.42 40.38 -11.65
C PRO A 78 21.92 40.68 -11.59
N ALA A 79 21.60 41.94 -11.29
CA ALA A 79 20.25 42.47 -11.23
C ALA A 79 19.47 42.12 -12.51
N ARG A 80 18.27 41.55 -12.34
CA ARG A 80 17.31 41.40 -13.45
C ARG A 80 16.95 42.79 -13.98
N PRO A 81 16.89 42.99 -15.30
CA PRO A 81 16.33 44.21 -15.87
C PRO A 81 14.88 44.38 -15.41
N VAL A 82 14.58 45.54 -14.84
CA VAL A 82 13.22 45.98 -14.53
C VAL A 82 12.50 46.15 -15.87
N THR A 83 11.57 45.26 -16.19
CA THR A 83 10.63 45.48 -17.29
C THR A 83 9.75 46.68 -16.97
N PRO A 84 9.59 47.66 -17.88
CA PRO A 84 8.67 48.77 -17.67
C PRO A 84 7.22 48.25 -17.61
N PRO A 85 6.33 48.92 -16.83
CA PRO A 85 4.93 48.51 -16.76
C PRO A 85 4.27 48.69 -18.12
N ILE A 86 3.72 47.59 -18.65
CA ILE A 86 2.85 47.60 -19.83
C ILE A 86 1.59 48.40 -19.46
N ALA A 87 1.36 49.50 -20.18
CA ALA A 87 0.14 50.28 -20.12
C ALA A 87 -1.06 49.38 -20.44
N ARG A 88 -2.04 49.34 -19.53
CA ARG A 88 -3.33 48.70 -19.78
C ARG A 88 -4.11 49.49 -20.84
N PRO A 89 -4.63 48.86 -21.90
CA PRO A 89 -5.64 49.48 -22.75
C PRO A 89 -6.93 49.72 -21.97
N ALA A 90 -7.58 50.85 -22.25
CA ALA A 90 -8.82 51.29 -21.64
C ALA A 90 -9.98 50.29 -21.85
N VAL A 91 -10.75 50.08 -20.78
CA VAL A 91 -11.98 49.30 -20.78
C VAL A 91 -13.06 50.05 -21.56
N ALA A 92 -13.58 49.45 -22.63
CA ALA A 92 -14.74 49.94 -23.35
C ALA A 92 -16.02 49.86 -22.49
N PRO A 93 -16.98 50.78 -22.67
CA PRO A 93 -18.18 50.85 -21.84
C PRO A 93 -19.12 49.65 -22.05
N LYS A 94 -19.71 49.21 -20.94
CA LYS A 94 -20.63 48.08 -20.80
C LYS A 94 -22.00 48.41 -21.44
N PRO A 95 -22.59 47.56 -22.29
CA PRO A 95 -23.96 47.73 -22.76
C PRO A 95 -25.00 47.45 -21.64
N PRO A 96 -26.20 48.05 -21.72
CA PRO A 96 -27.18 48.07 -20.63
C PRO A 96 -27.77 46.70 -20.31
N GLN A 97 -28.03 46.50 -19.02
CA GLN A 97 -28.61 45.30 -18.41
C GLN A 97 -29.99 44.99 -18.99
N ALA A 98 -30.14 43.79 -19.56
CA ALA A 98 -31.45 43.18 -19.78
C ALA A 98 -32.03 42.68 -18.45
N SER A 99 -33.33 42.91 -18.27
CA SER A 99 -34.13 42.61 -17.09
C SER A 99 -34.03 41.14 -16.62
N PRO A 100 -34.17 40.86 -15.31
CA PRO A 100 -34.12 39.50 -14.78
C PRO A 100 -35.35 38.69 -15.20
N ARG A 101 -35.13 37.52 -15.81
CA ARG A 101 -36.14 36.47 -15.96
C ARG A 101 -36.38 35.79 -14.61
N PRO A 102 -37.62 35.35 -14.30
CA PRO A 102 -37.89 34.50 -13.15
C PRO A 102 -37.23 33.13 -13.34
N VAL A 103 -36.45 32.69 -12.37
CA VAL A 103 -35.86 31.35 -12.31
C VAL A 103 -36.93 30.40 -11.76
N PRO A 104 -37.23 29.25 -12.39
CA PRO A 104 -38.02 28.21 -11.74
C PRO A 104 -37.21 27.58 -10.59
N PRO A 105 -37.85 27.06 -9.53
CA PRO A 105 -37.16 26.43 -8.42
C PRO A 105 -36.45 25.17 -8.91
N ALA A 106 -35.12 25.20 -8.95
CA ALA A 106 -34.31 24.01 -9.09
C ALA A 106 -34.46 23.18 -7.82
N THR A 107 -35.22 22.10 -7.91
CA THR A 107 -35.11 20.94 -7.03
C THR A 107 -33.72 20.33 -7.23
N GLY A 108 -32.72 20.88 -6.53
CA GLY A 108 -31.41 20.26 -6.44
C GLY A 108 -31.51 18.94 -5.68
N PRO A 109 -30.92 17.83 -6.16
CA PRO A 109 -30.68 16.70 -5.28
C PRO A 109 -29.71 17.16 -4.20
N THR A 110 -30.13 16.96 -2.95
CA THR A 110 -29.31 17.17 -1.76
C THR A 110 -27.99 16.43 -1.96
N ALA A 111 -26.87 17.16 -1.86
CA ALA A 111 -25.54 16.59 -1.81
C ALA A 111 -25.45 15.72 -0.55
N ALA A 112 -25.86 14.45 -0.68
CA ALA A 112 -25.57 13.43 0.28
C ALA A 112 -24.04 13.29 0.32
N ARG A 113 -23.45 13.81 1.40
CA ARG A 113 -22.07 13.58 1.79
C ARG A 113 -21.89 12.06 1.90
N ARG A 114 -21.43 11.44 0.82
CA ARG A 114 -21.15 10.00 0.79
C ARG A 114 -20.13 9.73 1.90
N PRO A 115 -20.42 8.84 2.87
CA PRO A 115 -19.41 8.44 3.82
C PRO A 115 -18.24 7.83 3.03
N ASN A 116 -17.03 8.27 3.34
CA ASN A 116 -15.80 7.57 3.00
C ASN A 116 -15.95 6.17 3.61
N ARG A 117 -16.44 5.23 2.81
CA ARG A 117 -16.53 3.83 3.19
C ARG A 117 -15.09 3.33 3.10
N HIS A 118 -14.34 3.53 4.19
CA HIS A 118 -13.17 2.73 4.47
C HIS A 118 -13.63 1.27 4.39
N TYR A 119 -13.29 0.60 3.30
CA TYR A 119 -13.45 -0.85 3.15
C TYR A 119 -12.44 -1.53 4.09
N ASN A 120 -12.69 -1.45 5.40
CA ASN A 120 -12.41 -2.56 6.29
C ASN A 120 -13.66 -3.43 6.28
N GLU A 121 -14.04 -3.93 5.11
CA GLU A 121 -14.87 -5.12 5.09
C GLU A 121 -13.88 -6.27 5.23
N PRO A 122 -13.83 -6.97 6.37
CA PRO A 122 -13.09 -8.22 6.41
C PRO A 122 -13.72 -9.09 5.31
N LEU A 123 -12.90 -9.56 4.37
CA LEU A 123 -13.27 -10.54 3.34
C LEU A 123 -13.68 -11.85 4.02
N THR A 124 -14.80 -11.82 4.73
CA THR A 124 -15.35 -12.89 5.53
C THR A 124 -16.27 -13.63 4.59
N GLY A 125 -15.79 -14.75 4.06
CA GLY A 125 -16.57 -15.61 3.16
C GLY A 125 -16.09 -15.65 1.72
N LEU A 126 -14.90 -15.13 1.37
CA LEU A 126 -14.31 -15.55 0.11
C LEU A 126 -13.97 -17.04 0.20
N PRO A 127 -14.27 -17.83 -0.86
CA PRO A 127 -13.95 -19.25 -0.87
C PRO A 127 -12.46 -19.43 -0.59
N PRO A 128 -12.09 -20.52 0.13
CA PRO A 128 -10.70 -20.84 0.38
C PRO A 128 -9.96 -20.88 -0.96
N ILE A 129 -8.76 -20.29 -0.98
CA ILE A 129 -7.89 -20.38 -2.15
C ILE A 129 -7.78 -21.87 -2.47
N PRO A 130 -8.11 -22.31 -3.70
CA PRO A 130 -8.00 -23.72 -4.05
C PRO A 130 -6.58 -24.18 -3.76
N ALA A 131 -6.42 -25.41 -3.23
CA ALA A 131 -5.11 -25.96 -2.92
C ALA A 131 -4.18 -25.80 -4.12
N ALA A 132 -3.30 -24.82 -4.05
CA ALA A 132 -2.41 -24.49 -5.15
C ALA A 132 -1.31 -25.56 -5.19
N PRO A 133 -0.80 -25.89 -6.39
CA PRO A 133 0.45 -26.63 -6.49
C PRO A 133 1.55 -25.92 -5.69
N GLU A 134 2.49 -26.68 -5.16
CA GLU A 134 3.65 -26.12 -4.46
C GLU A 134 4.42 -25.19 -5.43
N PRO A 135 4.87 -24.00 -4.99
CA PRO A 135 5.61 -23.10 -5.86
C PRO A 135 6.89 -23.78 -6.38
N PRO A 136 7.29 -23.53 -7.64
CA PRO A 136 8.61 -23.95 -8.09
C PRO A 136 9.66 -23.22 -7.24
N ALA A 137 10.48 -23.99 -6.53
CA ALA A 137 11.48 -23.43 -5.63
C ALA A 137 12.66 -22.83 -6.44
N PRO A 138 13.20 -21.66 -6.04
CA PRO A 138 12.88 -20.89 -4.84
C PRO A 138 11.82 -19.79 -5.07
N PHE A 139 10.85 -19.69 -4.16
CA PHE A 139 9.90 -18.58 -4.07
C PHE A 139 10.01 -17.89 -2.69
N PRO A 140 10.11 -16.55 -2.59
CA PRO A 140 10.04 -15.57 -3.69
C PRO A 140 11.28 -15.58 -4.60
N PRO A 141 11.12 -15.32 -5.91
CA PRO A 141 12.21 -15.28 -6.86
C PRO A 141 13.17 -14.13 -6.53
N ARG A 142 14.47 -14.42 -6.60
CA ARG A 142 15.55 -13.45 -6.35
C ARG A 142 16.32 -13.09 -7.62
N THR A 143 16.02 -13.77 -8.72
CA THR A 143 16.65 -13.54 -10.03
C THR A 143 15.59 -13.52 -11.12
N PHE A 144 15.92 -12.90 -12.26
CA PHE A 144 15.05 -12.88 -13.44
C PHE A 144 14.82 -14.27 -14.03
N ALA A 145 15.83 -15.14 -13.97
CA ALA A 145 15.70 -16.54 -14.41
C ALA A 145 14.63 -17.28 -13.59
N GLN A 146 14.66 -17.12 -12.26
CA GLN A 146 13.63 -17.69 -11.37
C GLN A 146 12.26 -17.06 -11.61
N LEU A 147 12.21 -15.75 -11.87
CA LEU A 147 10.96 -15.07 -12.19
C LEU A 147 10.32 -15.64 -13.46
N LYS A 148 11.12 -15.87 -14.52
CA LYS A 148 10.63 -16.43 -15.78
C LYS A 148 10.11 -17.88 -15.64
N GLN A 149 10.73 -18.70 -14.79
CA GLN A 149 10.29 -20.07 -14.54
C GLN A 149 8.87 -20.14 -13.96
N LEU A 150 8.44 -19.15 -13.17
CA LEU A 150 7.09 -19.11 -12.60
C LEU A 150 5.99 -19.08 -13.67
N LYS A 151 6.29 -18.58 -14.87
CA LYS A 151 5.32 -18.42 -15.96
C LYS A 151 4.60 -19.73 -16.34
N GLU A 152 5.22 -20.89 -16.12
CA GLU A 152 4.63 -22.19 -16.41
C GLU A 152 3.36 -22.47 -15.58
N GLY A 153 3.27 -21.95 -14.36
CA GLY A 153 2.08 -22.10 -13.52
C GLY A 153 1.08 -20.94 -13.61
N ALA A 154 1.22 -20.09 -14.63
CA ALA A 154 0.32 -18.98 -14.87
C ALA A 154 -1.09 -19.46 -15.22
N LEU A 155 -2.08 -18.77 -14.66
CA LEU A 155 -3.48 -19.06 -14.91
C LEU A 155 -3.96 -18.41 -16.20
N ASP A 156 -5.17 -18.77 -16.61
CA ASP A 156 -5.90 -18.04 -17.63
C ASP A 156 -6.50 -16.77 -17.03
N TYR A 157 -6.53 -15.72 -17.85
CA TYR A 157 -7.00 -14.41 -17.47
C TYR A 157 -7.84 -13.81 -18.60
N THR A 158 -8.72 -12.90 -18.22
CA THR A 158 -9.52 -12.07 -19.13
C THR A 158 -9.03 -10.64 -19.06
N VAL A 159 -8.87 -9.98 -20.20
CA VAL A 159 -8.47 -8.58 -20.25
C VAL A 159 -9.71 -7.73 -20.06
N LEU A 160 -9.73 -6.89 -19.02
CA LEU A 160 -10.83 -5.99 -18.73
C LEU A 160 -10.62 -4.62 -19.36
N ASN A 161 -9.38 -4.14 -19.35
CA ASN A 161 -9.04 -2.85 -19.91
C ASN A 161 -7.61 -2.85 -20.47
N ASP A 162 -7.44 -2.17 -21.60
CA ASP A 162 -6.16 -1.90 -22.24
C ASP A 162 -6.13 -0.39 -22.53
N GLU A 163 -5.61 0.38 -21.56
CA GLU A 163 -5.51 1.83 -21.67
C GLU A 163 -4.06 2.28 -21.80
N GLY A 164 -3.82 3.18 -22.77
CA GLY A 164 -2.60 3.96 -22.82
C GLY A 164 -2.54 4.88 -21.61
N GLY A 165 -1.50 4.74 -20.79
CA GLY A 165 -1.21 5.69 -19.72
C GLY A 165 -0.64 6.99 -20.29
N TYR A 166 -0.37 7.95 -19.41
CA TYR A 166 0.28 9.19 -19.81
C TYR A 166 1.72 8.94 -20.30
N GLY A 167 2.10 9.52 -21.44
CA GLY A 167 3.43 9.41 -22.02
C GLY A 167 3.72 8.01 -22.57
N LYS A 168 4.90 7.46 -22.28
CA LYS A 168 5.30 6.09 -22.67
C LYS A 168 4.92 5.05 -21.61
N LYS A 169 3.75 5.23 -20.99
CA LYS A 169 3.21 4.29 -20.00
C LYS A 169 2.03 3.53 -20.59
N LYS A 170 1.92 2.24 -20.27
CA LYS A 170 0.73 1.43 -20.58
C LYS A 170 0.20 0.77 -19.32
N ILE A 171 -1.13 0.77 -19.14
CA ILE A 171 -1.79 0.10 -18.01
C ILE A 171 -2.77 -0.93 -18.56
N ILE A 172 -2.56 -2.19 -18.20
CA ILE A 172 -3.40 -3.31 -18.60
C ILE A 172 -4.06 -3.88 -17.35
N ARG A 173 -5.38 -4.01 -17.38
CA ARG A 173 -6.16 -4.61 -16.30
C ARG A 173 -6.64 -5.98 -16.73
N ILE A 174 -6.32 -6.98 -15.92
CA ILE A 174 -6.68 -8.37 -16.15
C ILE A 174 -7.48 -8.90 -14.95
N ALA A 175 -8.43 -9.78 -15.23
CA ALA A 175 -9.15 -10.54 -14.24
C ALA A 175 -8.77 -12.01 -14.33
N PHE A 176 -8.47 -12.62 -13.19
CA PHE A 176 -8.22 -14.05 -13.07
C PHE A 176 -8.67 -14.54 -11.70
N ARG A 177 -8.85 -15.86 -11.57
CA ARG A 177 -9.35 -16.48 -10.34
C ARG A 177 -8.40 -16.26 -9.15
N ARG A 178 -8.94 -16.32 -7.92
CA ARG A 178 -8.13 -16.38 -6.69
C ARG A 178 -7.18 -17.57 -6.74
N CYS A 179 -5.93 -17.34 -6.37
CA CYS A 179 -4.87 -18.34 -6.42
C CYS A 179 -3.76 -18.00 -5.41
N ALA A 180 -2.78 -18.91 -5.28
CA ALA A 180 -1.64 -18.66 -4.41
C ALA A 180 -0.78 -17.50 -4.93
N PRO A 181 -0.02 -16.82 -4.04
CA PRO A 181 0.80 -15.66 -4.42
C PRO A 181 1.74 -15.93 -5.60
N TRP A 182 2.34 -17.11 -5.66
CA TRP A 182 3.25 -17.47 -6.77
C TRP A 182 2.53 -17.59 -8.12
N GLN A 183 1.26 -18.06 -8.13
CA GLN A 183 0.44 -18.13 -9.34
C GLN A 183 -0.06 -16.75 -9.76
N GLN A 184 -0.31 -15.84 -8.81
CA GLN A 184 -0.58 -14.44 -9.11
C GLN A 184 0.61 -13.83 -9.85
N VAL A 185 1.83 -13.98 -9.31
CA VAL A 185 3.07 -13.52 -9.95
C VAL A 185 3.22 -14.12 -11.35
N ALA A 186 3.03 -15.43 -11.50
CA ALA A 186 3.10 -16.12 -12.79
C ALA A 186 2.11 -15.55 -13.82
N THR A 187 0.87 -15.31 -13.40
CA THR A 187 -0.20 -14.81 -14.27
C THR A 187 0.06 -13.37 -14.70
N LEU A 188 0.54 -12.51 -13.79
CA LEU A 188 0.95 -11.15 -14.10
C LEU A 188 2.12 -11.10 -15.10
N LEU A 189 3.09 -12.02 -14.97
CA LEU A 189 4.20 -12.15 -15.92
C LEU A 189 3.75 -12.63 -17.29
N LYS A 190 2.85 -13.63 -17.34
CA LYS A 190 2.26 -14.10 -18.61
C LYS A 190 1.57 -12.96 -19.35
N ALA A 191 0.82 -12.13 -18.64
CA ALA A 191 0.19 -10.95 -19.22
C ALA A 191 1.21 -9.89 -19.65
N LEU A 192 2.25 -9.62 -18.85
CA LEU A 192 3.31 -8.69 -19.25
C LEU A 192 3.92 -9.09 -20.60
N ASP A 193 4.34 -10.35 -20.77
CA ASP A 193 4.96 -10.82 -22.01
C ASP A 193 4.04 -10.68 -23.24
N ALA A 194 2.72 -10.81 -23.05
CA ALA A 194 1.74 -10.64 -24.12
C ALA A 194 1.59 -9.18 -24.56
N TYR A 195 1.82 -8.23 -23.66
CA TYR A 195 1.67 -6.80 -23.90
C TYR A 195 3.00 -6.05 -24.01
N ASP A 196 4.11 -6.75 -23.82
CA ASP A 196 5.43 -6.17 -23.83
C ASP A 196 5.74 -5.60 -25.23
N ASN A 197 5.82 -4.28 -25.29
CA ASN A 197 6.04 -3.57 -26.55
C ASN A 197 7.02 -2.42 -26.34
N ASN A 198 8.04 -2.35 -27.21
CA ASN A 198 9.11 -1.35 -27.16
C ASN A 198 8.62 0.10 -27.30
N LYS A 199 7.33 0.32 -27.57
CA LYS A 199 6.68 1.64 -27.59
C LYS A 199 6.50 2.25 -26.20
N PHE A 200 6.47 1.44 -25.14
CA PHE A 200 6.23 1.88 -23.77
C PHE A 200 7.45 1.64 -22.91
N ASP A 201 7.89 2.66 -22.17
CA ASP A 201 9.01 2.58 -21.22
C ASP A 201 8.57 1.96 -19.88
N THR A 202 7.29 2.12 -19.52
CA THR A 202 6.69 1.55 -18.31
C THR A 202 5.41 0.79 -18.67
N LEU A 203 5.33 -0.49 -18.29
CA LEU A 203 4.12 -1.29 -18.35
C LEU A 203 3.62 -1.58 -16.94
N THR A 204 2.32 -1.45 -16.71
CA THR A 204 1.67 -1.81 -15.45
C THR A 204 0.58 -2.83 -15.73
N ILE A 205 0.73 -4.03 -15.20
CA ILE A 205 -0.31 -5.07 -15.21
C ILE A 205 -0.99 -5.06 -13.84
N GLN A 206 -2.32 -4.93 -13.83
CA GLN A 206 -3.11 -4.95 -12.60
C GLN A 206 -4.08 -6.13 -12.63
N GLY A 207 -3.99 -6.99 -11.62
CA GLY A 207 -4.96 -8.04 -11.36
C GLY A 207 -6.13 -7.52 -10.52
N VAL A 208 -7.35 -7.88 -10.93
CA VAL A 208 -8.58 -7.58 -10.17
C VAL A 208 -9.53 -8.77 -10.16
N TYR A 209 -10.35 -8.92 -9.11
CA TYR A 209 -11.27 -10.06 -9.00
C TYR A 209 -12.58 -9.90 -9.77
N ASN A 210 -13.11 -8.67 -9.88
CA ASN A 210 -14.14 -8.16 -10.81
C ASN A 210 -14.68 -6.83 -10.25
N GLN A 211 -15.19 -5.95 -11.12
CA GLN A 211 -16.03 -4.77 -10.78
C GLN A 211 -15.40 -3.56 -10.05
N GLU A 212 -14.09 -3.38 -10.02
CA GLU A 212 -13.51 -2.12 -9.52
C GLU A 212 -13.24 -1.11 -10.64
N GLN A 213 -14.01 -0.02 -10.66
CA GLN A 213 -13.87 1.08 -11.63
C GLN A 213 -12.67 2.01 -11.37
N SER A 214 -11.91 1.80 -10.30
CA SER A 214 -10.74 2.64 -10.03
C SER A 214 -9.53 2.19 -10.86
N THR A 215 -9.09 3.01 -11.80
CA THR A 215 -7.92 2.77 -12.68
C THR A 215 -6.60 2.55 -11.93
N TYR A 216 -6.54 2.95 -10.65
CA TYR A 216 -5.32 2.86 -9.84
C TYR A 216 -5.40 1.80 -8.73
N ALA A 217 -6.55 1.16 -8.53
CA ALA A 217 -6.72 0.10 -7.55
C ALA A 217 -6.54 -1.27 -8.18
N PHE A 218 -5.88 -2.16 -7.44
CA PHE A 218 -5.73 -3.57 -7.76
C PHE A 218 -6.09 -4.39 -6.51
N THR A 219 -6.64 -5.57 -6.73
CA THR A 219 -7.09 -6.48 -5.66
C THR A 219 -6.51 -7.89 -5.79
N ASN A 220 -5.90 -8.17 -6.94
CA ASN A 220 -5.35 -9.48 -7.27
C ASN A 220 -3.92 -9.33 -7.84
N GLY A 221 -3.14 -8.46 -7.21
CA GLY A 221 -1.75 -8.18 -7.50
C GLY A 221 -1.52 -7.11 -8.56
N GLN A 222 -0.30 -6.60 -8.59
CA GLN A 222 0.20 -5.63 -9.56
C GLN A 222 1.62 -5.99 -9.97
N LEU A 223 1.93 -5.79 -11.24
CA LEU A 223 3.29 -5.83 -11.76
C LEU A 223 3.57 -4.51 -12.48
N ILE A 224 4.67 -3.86 -12.10
CA ILE A 224 5.23 -2.71 -12.80
C ILE A 224 6.56 -3.15 -13.41
N PHE A 225 6.67 -2.96 -14.73
CA PHE A 225 7.89 -3.19 -15.48
C PHE A 225 8.37 -1.87 -16.07
N ASP A 226 9.57 -1.45 -15.68
CA ASP A 226 10.25 -0.28 -16.22
C ASP A 226 11.45 -0.74 -17.05
N ARG A 227 11.50 -0.36 -18.33
CA ARG A 227 12.57 -0.79 -19.24
C ARG A 227 13.85 0.04 -19.11
N ASN A 228 13.69 1.31 -18.77
CA ASN A 228 14.72 2.33 -18.92
C ASN A 228 14.99 3.09 -17.60
N VAL A 229 15.15 2.36 -16.50
CA VAL A 229 15.46 2.97 -15.20
C VAL A 229 16.93 3.41 -15.20
N ARG A 230 17.18 4.71 -15.02
CA ARG A 230 18.54 5.25 -14.96
C ARG A 230 19.09 5.20 -13.54
N LEU A 231 20.24 4.53 -13.39
CA LEU A 231 21.01 4.45 -12.15
C LEU A 231 22.44 4.92 -12.46
N GLY A 232 22.69 6.21 -12.22
CA GLY A 232 23.93 6.86 -12.64
C GLY A 232 24.07 6.85 -14.17
N SER A 233 25.16 6.24 -14.65
CA SER A 233 25.44 6.06 -16.09
C SER A 233 24.86 4.77 -16.69
N GLN A 234 24.22 3.92 -15.88
CA GLN A 234 23.63 2.66 -16.33
C GLN A 234 22.13 2.80 -16.56
N THR A 235 21.62 2.03 -17.52
CA THR A 235 20.19 1.83 -17.74
C THR A 235 19.86 0.40 -17.38
N GLN A 236 18.86 0.21 -16.52
CA GLN A 236 18.44 -1.09 -16.01
C GLN A 236 16.94 -1.31 -16.26
N GLN A 237 16.58 -2.57 -16.39
CA GLN A 237 15.21 -3.04 -16.35
C GLN A 237 14.81 -3.29 -14.90
N ARG A 238 13.61 -2.91 -14.51
CA ARG A 238 13.10 -3.11 -13.15
C ARG A 238 11.72 -3.74 -13.18
N PHE A 239 11.57 -4.78 -12.38
CA PHE A 239 10.30 -5.41 -12.06
C PHE A 239 9.96 -5.09 -10.61
N GLN A 240 8.77 -4.55 -10.38
CA GLN A 240 8.17 -4.41 -9.06
C GLN A 240 6.84 -5.15 -9.08
N ILE A 241 6.73 -6.20 -8.28
CA ILE A 241 5.57 -7.08 -8.23
C ILE A 241 5.01 -7.06 -6.83
N GLU A 242 3.70 -6.92 -6.72
CA GLU A 242 2.94 -6.91 -5.48
C GLU A 242 1.82 -7.93 -5.61
N THR A 243 1.63 -8.77 -4.61
CA THR A 243 0.50 -9.71 -4.55
C THR A 243 -0.67 -9.12 -3.78
N ASP A 244 -1.86 -9.71 -3.97
CA ASP A 244 -3.11 -9.23 -3.36
C ASP A 244 -3.38 -7.72 -3.61
N ASP A 245 -3.62 -6.94 -2.57
CA ASP A 245 -3.89 -5.50 -2.65
C ASP A 245 -2.66 -4.63 -2.29
N GLY A 246 -1.52 -5.25 -1.98
CA GLY A 246 -0.30 -4.58 -1.52
C GLY A 246 -0.37 -4.01 -0.09
N PHE A 247 -1.52 -4.14 0.59
CA PHE A 247 -1.71 -3.68 1.98
C PHE A 247 -1.88 -4.84 2.96
N SER A 248 -2.24 -6.03 2.47
CA SER A 248 -2.35 -7.24 3.28
C SER A 248 -1.02 -7.62 3.92
N THR A 249 -1.05 -8.13 5.16
CA THR A 249 0.16 -8.60 5.88
C THR A 249 0.83 -9.79 5.19
N GLU A 250 0.05 -10.55 4.44
CA GLU A 250 0.52 -11.70 3.65
C GLU A 250 0.93 -11.30 2.22
N ALA A 251 0.79 -10.02 1.85
CA ALA A 251 1.18 -9.54 0.54
C ALA A 251 2.70 -9.58 0.38
N LEU A 252 3.15 -10.14 -0.72
CA LEU A 252 4.55 -10.21 -1.11
C LEU A 252 4.86 -9.08 -2.06
N ARG A 253 5.93 -8.33 -1.75
CA ARG A 253 6.55 -7.38 -2.67
C ARG A 253 7.89 -7.92 -3.14
N ILE A 254 8.03 -8.09 -4.45
CA ILE A 254 9.25 -8.55 -5.12
C ILE A 254 9.77 -7.40 -5.97
N VAL A 255 11.04 -7.04 -5.80
CA VAL A 255 11.70 -6.04 -6.64
C VAL A 255 12.97 -6.64 -7.21
N LEU A 256 13.08 -6.65 -8.53
CA LEU A 256 14.24 -7.16 -9.27
C LEU A 256 14.70 -6.07 -10.25
N ALA A 257 16.01 -5.83 -10.31
CA ALA A 257 16.63 -4.88 -11.24
C ALA A 257 17.89 -5.49 -11.85
N GLU A 258 18.09 -5.27 -13.15
CA GLU A 258 19.24 -5.74 -13.94
C GLU A 258 19.62 -4.73 -15.03
#